data_AF-A0A959ZPG6-F1
#
_entry.id   AF-A0A959ZPG6-F1
#
_cell.length_a   1.000
_cell.length_b   1.000
_cell.length_c   1.000
_cell.angle_alpha   90.00
_cell.angle_beta   90.00
_cell.angle_gamma   90.00
#
_symmetry.space_group_name_H-M   'P 1'
#
loop_
_entity.id
_entity.type
_entity.pdbx_description
1 polymer ?
#
loop_
_entity_poly.entity_id
_entity_poly.type
_entity_poly.pdbx_seq_one_letter_code
_entity_poly.pdbx_strand_id
1 'polypeptide(L)'
;MSLAVAAPLATWSDFAYSMGPNGRTLDYLRDNSYDPDRFGVMKPSIMNGLYFQGLVSGRISPPGVLPAADMTGWLGIMDQGEPYQNNIAASGMLSEVTTYHSSYYIDHSEKPAPLLIAQGFTDDIFPVDESLRFYNRTMAQYPNADIGMIFGDFGHQRGQNKPADGAPVFVLQDQWIDYYLDGVGSKPDNNVIARTEVCPSSSPSAGPFTASDWASLAPGEITVEGGSADQTIEPDGGSGDVADAFSVLVSNACASPSGDKEPGTANFDSAAAPAGGFTLLGSPTVVADFEGGGNNSAIAARLVDVAPGGTKQLVARQIYRPDASGYQVFQLHPGAWKFEEGHIARLELLPKDGSGPAAPGNLTNYSRPSNLQQPITVHDLVFRLPVIENPGDLGGLVKSPAPKILPDDRGPVDLAPGYSSSETMADWVASRPQTPPPAGVEMLTVKGPAKAKGKKLRVPVSCAADAGSCAASRIIVQEYRKGKKSGSGPVLAMKGGVTVDPGETDKVSLHLNGKARKALNRKGSKKLRAEVTLSGTAGESVTKIKIKRSGKGK
;
A
#
# COMPACT_ATOMS: atom_id res chain seq x y z
N MET A 1 -39.03 -1.43 24.54
CA MET A 1 -38.21 -0.22 24.77
C MET A 1 -37.63 0.14 23.41
N SER A 2 -37.75 1.39 22.96
CA SER A 2 -37.19 1.87 21.68
C SER A 2 -36.31 3.08 21.95
N LEU A 3 -35.25 3.25 21.16
CA LEU A 3 -34.38 4.41 21.24
C LEU A 3 -35.02 5.57 20.45
N ALA A 4 -35.19 6.74 21.06
CA ALA A 4 -35.83 7.89 20.42
C ALA A 4 -34.84 8.72 19.58
N VAL A 5 -33.61 8.88 20.07
CA VAL A 5 -32.53 9.65 19.46
C VAL A 5 -31.20 9.16 20.04
N ALA A 6 -30.12 9.27 19.27
CA ALA A 6 -28.76 9.02 19.74
C ALA A 6 -27.77 10.06 19.20
N ALA A 7 -26.75 10.36 20.00
CA ALA A 7 -25.72 11.33 19.66
C ALA A 7 -24.32 10.87 20.14
N PRO A 8 -23.81 9.72 19.65
CA PRO A 8 -22.52 9.18 20.08
C PRO A 8 -21.35 10.14 19.78
N LEU A 9 -20.37 10.18 20.68
CA LEU A 9 -19.12 10.92 20.53
C LEU A 9 -17.94 9.97 20.72
N ALA A 10 -17.04 9.96 19.73
CA ALA A 10 -15.80 9.19 19.72
C ALA A 10 -16.03 7.70 20.02
N THR A 11 -16.81 7.01 19.18
CA THR A 11 -17.17 5.60 19.40
C THR A 11 -16.69 4.72 18.25
N TRP A 12 -16.84 3.40 18.40
CA TRP A 12 -16.56 2.44 17.34
C TRP A 12 -17.84 1.80 16.81
N SER A 13 -17.78 1.35 15.56
CA SER A 13 -18.72 0.40 14.99
C SER A 13 -18.22 -1.03 15.15
N ASP A 14 -16.91 -1.24 15.06
CA ASP A 14 -16.27 -2.55 15.14
C ASP A 14 -15.00 -2.52 15.99
N PHE A 15 -15.10 -3.11 17.18
CA PHE A 15 -14.01 -3.12 18.15
C PHE A 15 -12.80 -3.91 17.65
N ALA A 16 -13.02 -4.96 16.86
CA ALA A 16 -11.93 -5.75 16.29
C ALA A 16 -11.09 -4.90 15.32
N TYR A 17 -11.75 -4.12 14.45
CA TYR A 17 -11.05 -3.21 13.54
C TYR A 17 -10.36 -2.07 14.27
N SER A 18 -11.05 -1.42 15.22
CA SER A 18 -10.50 -0.32 15.99
C SER A 18 -9.19 -0.70 16.74
N MET A 19 -9.16 -1.88 17.36
CA MET A 19 -8.02 -2.35 18.16
C MET A 19 -6.93 -3.05 17.34
N GLY A 20 -7.32 -3.70 16.25
CA GLY A 20 -6.44 -4.46 15.38
C GLY A 20 -6.81 -4.29 13.91
N PRO A 21 -6.56 -3.13 13.29
CA PRO A 21 -6.93 -2.88 11.91
C PRO A 21 -6.11 -3.75 10.95
N ASN A 22 -6.76 -4.18 9.88
CA ASN A 22 -6.12 -4.87 8.74
C ASN A 22 -6.02 -3.98 7.50
N GLY A 23 -6.48 -2.72 7.60
CA GLY A 23 -6.43 -1.71 6.53
C GLY A 23 -7.38 -1.96 5.36
N ARG A 24 -8.38 -2.83 5.52
CA ARG A 24 -9.29 -3.22 4.43
C ARG A 24 -10.56 -2.38 4.35
N THR A 25 -10.78 -1.45 5.28
CA THR A 25 -11.87 -0.47 5.17
C THR A 25 -11.61 0.48 4.01
N LEU A 26 -12.62 0.69 3.19
CA LEU A 26 -12.63 1.70 2.15
C LEU A 26 -13.89 2.58 2.32
N ASP A 27 -13.69 3.88 2.46
CA ASP A 27 -14.74 4.88 2.74
C ASP A 27 -15.81 4.97 1.64
N TYR A 28 -15.51 4.45 0.45
CA TYR A 28 -16.41 4.41 -0.69
C TYR A 28 -17.15 3.07 -0.87
N LEU A 29 -16.95 2.09 0.01
CA LEU A 29 -17.69 0.83 -0.03
C LEU A 29 -18.91 0.86 0.90
N ARG A 30 -20.00 0.26 0.43
CA ARG A 30 -21.23 0.09 1.22
C ARG A 30 -20.97 -0.73 2.48
N ASP A 31 -20.32 -1.87 2.31
CA ASP A 31 -20.06 -2.84 3.37
C ASP A 31 -18.56 -2.98 3.60
N ASN A 32 -18.14 -2.85 4.85
CA ASN A 32 -16.75 -3.01 5.28
C ASN A 32 -16.66 -3.91 6.52
N SER A 33 -17.23 -5.12 6.46
CA SER A 33 -17.05 -6.09 7.55
C SER A 33 -15.59 -6.44 7.77
N TYR A 34 -15.18 -6.69 9.02
CA TYR A 34 -13.88 -7.29 9.32
C TYR A 34 -13.69 -8.62 8.57
N ASP A 35 -12.53 -8.78 7.95
CA ASP A 35 -12.11 -10.00 7.26
C ASP A 35 -11.50 -10.98 8.28
N PRO A 36 -12.18 -12.10 8.61
CA PRO A 36 -11.68 -13.03 9.62
C PRO A 36 -10.46 -13.84 9.17
N ASP A 37 -10.17 -13.91 7.86
CA ASP A 37 -9.00 -14.61 7.32
C ASP A 37 -7.75 -13.72 7.32
N ARG A 38 -7.95 -12.40 7.42
CA ARG A 38 -6.90 -11.37 7.50
C ARG A 38 -6.96 -10.62 8.84
N PHE A 39 -6.53 -11.31 9.90
CA PHE A 39 -6.32 -10.69 11.20
C PHE A 39 -5.38 -9.48 11.09
N GLY A 40 -5.81 -8.38 11.67
CA GLY A 40 -5.08 -7.12 11.66
C GLY A 40 -3.88 -7.09 12.59
N VAL A 41 -3.36 -5.89 12.80
CA VAL A 41 -2.18 -5.64 13.64
C VAL A 41 -2.61 -4.93 14.90
N MET A 42 -2.31 -5.51 16.05
CA MET A 42 -2.54 -4.91 17.37
C MET A 42 -2.01 -3.48 17.43
N LYS A 43 -2.79 -2.57 18.03
CA LYS A 43 -2.30 -1.26 18.49
C LYS A 43 -1.83 -1.35 19.95
N PRO A 44 -0.56 -1.70 20.25
CA PRO A 44 -0.20 -2.17 21.59
C PRO A 44 -0.28 -1.10 22.66
N SER A 45 0.12 0.15 22.36
CA SER A 45 0.01 1.23 23.34
C SER A 45 -1.42 1.44 23.82
N ILE A 46 -2.36 1.48 22.89
CA ILE A 46 -3.79 1.65 23.15
C ILE A 46 -4.35 0.45 23.91
N MET A 47 -4.16 -0.77 23.40
CA MET A 47 -4.75 -1.97 24.02
C MET A 47 -4.19 -2.23 25.42
N ASN A 48 -2.87 -2.11 25.61
CA ASN A 48 -2.26 -2.27 26.93
C ASN A 48 -2.68 -1.14 27.88
N GLY A 49 -2.74 0.11 27.40
CA GLY A 49 -3.20 1.25 28.19
C GLY A 49 -4.64 1.07 28.70
N LEU A 50 -5.56 0.71 27.80
CA LEU A 50 -6.97 0.43 28.14
C LEU A 50 -7.08 -0.76 29.11
N TYR A 51 -6.30 -1.82 28.90
CA TYR A 51 -6.30 -2.97 29.79
C TYR A 51 -5.80 -2.62 31.21
N PHE A 52 -4.69 -1.87 31.33
CA PHE A 52 -4.19 -1.43 32.63
C PHE A 52 -5.18 -0.49 33.33
N GLN A 53 -5.83 0.41 32.59
CA GLN A 53 -6.90 1.25 33.13
C GLN A 53 -8.08 0.39 33.60
N GLY A 54 -8.47 -0.64 32.85
CA GLY A 54 -9.49 -1.60 33.22
C GLY A 54 -9.18 -2.36 34.52
N LEU A 55 -7.92 -2.75 34.74
CA LEU A 55 -7.49 -3.41 35.97
C LEU A 55 -7.65 -2.52 37.22
N VAL A 56 -7.50 -1.21 37.09
CA VAL A 56 -7.61 -0.27 38.23
C VAL A 56 -9.02 0.27 38.43
N SER A 57 -9.86 0.30 37.38
CA SER A 57 -11.17 0.97 37.40
C SER A 57 -12.36 0.01 37.31
N GLY A 58 -12.13 -1.25 36.92
CA GLY A 58 -13.19 -2.20 36.60
C GLY A 58 -12.97 -3.58 37.22
N ARG A 59 -13.70 -4.57 36.68
CA ARG A 59 -13.55 -5.98 37.03
C ARG A 59 -13.28 -6.77 35.76
N ILE A 60 -12.11 -7.40 35.69
CA ILE A 60 -11.74 -8.29 34.59
C ILE A 60 -11.90 -9.73 35.08
N SER A 61 -12.54 -10.57 34.27
CA SER A 61 -12.68 -12.00 34.59
C SER A 61 -11.29 -12.64 34.66
N PRO A 62 -11.02 -13.55 35.61
CA PRO A 62 -9.77 -14.30 35.59
C PRO A 62 -9.64 -15.10 34.29
N PRO A 63 -8.40 -15.27 33.76
CA PRO A 63 -8.16 -16.01 32.53
C PRO A 63 -8.82 -17.39 32.50
N GLY A 64 -9.51 -17.70 31.40
CA GLY A 64 -10.18 -18.99 31.19
C GLY A 64 -11.43 -19.25 32.03
N VAL A 65 -11.85 -18.35 32.94
CA VAL A 65 -13.04 -18.54 33.78
C VAL A 65 -14.34 -18.21 33.04
N LEU A 66 -14.35 -17.11 32.30
CA LEU A 66 -15.47 -16.69 31.46
C LEU A 66 -14.92 -16.30 30.08
N PRO A 67 -14.93 -17.23 29.09
CA PRO A 67 -14.36 -16.97 27.77
C PRO A 67 -14.92 -15.73 27.07
N ALA A 68 -16.21 -15.43 27.29
CA ALA A 68 -16.91 -14.24 26.77
C ALA A 68 -16.45 -12.91 27.38
N ALA A 69 -15.58 -12.94 28.40
CA ALA A 69 -15.06 -11.75 29.07
C ALA A 69 -13.57 -11.89 29.45
N ASP A 70 -12.84 -12.78 28.76
CA ASP A 70 -11.44 -13.08 29.05
C ASP A 70 -10.49 -12.06 28.39
N MET A 71 -10.62 -10.80 28.78
CA MET A 71 -9.79 -9.71 28.22
C MET A 71 -8.30 -9.96 28.42
N THR A 72 -7.90 -10.61 29.53
CA THR A 72 -6.50 -10.96 29.80
C THR A 72 -5.98 -12.01 28.82
N GLY A 73 -6.78 -13.06 28.56
CA GLY A 73 -6.46 -14.08 27.56
C GLY A 73 -6.42 -13.52 26.14
N TRP A 74 -7.39 -12.66 25.78
CA TRP A 74 -7.45 -11.97 24.49
C TRP A 74 -6.23 -11.08 24.26
N LEU A 75 -5.85 -10.28 25.26
CA LEU A 75 -4.63 -9.48 25.19
C LEU A 75 -3.39 -10.37 25.02
N GLY A 76 -3.30 -11.48 25.74
CA GLY A 76 -2.21 -12.44 25.60
C GLY A 76 -2.11 -13.07 24.21
N ILE A 77 -3.23 -13.30 23.52
CA ILE A 77 -3.25 -13.76 22.11
C ILE A 77 -2.73 -12.66 21.18
N MET A 78 -3.18 -11.42 21.37
CA MET A 78 -2.75 -10.29 20.54
C MET A 78 -1.26 -9.96 20.72
N ASP A 79 -0.76 -10.01 21.96
CA ASP A 79 0.65 -9.82 22.29
C ASP A 79 1.55 -10.90 21.67
N GLN A 80 1.08 -12.15 21.58
CA GLN A 80 1.81 -13.25 20.92
C GLN A 80 2.04 -12.96 19.43
N GLY A 81 1.13 -12.26 18.76
CA GLY A 81 1.24 -11.93 17.35
C GLY A 81 0.89 -13.10 16.42
N GLU A 82 1.17 -12.89 15.14
CA GLU A 82 0.91 -13.83 14.05
C GLU A 82 1.78 -15.09 14.18
N PRO A 83 1.35 -16.25 13.63
CA PRO A 83 0.14 -16.46 12.81
C PRO A 83 -1.14 -16.73 13.61
N TYR A 84 -2.28 -16.26 13.09
CA TYR A 84 -3.60 -16.41 13.72
C TYR A 84 -4.50 -17.47 13.06
N GLN A 85 -4.26 -17.83 11.79
CA GLN A 85 -5.20 -18.56 10.91
C GLN A 85 -5.52 -19.99 11.36
N ASN A 86 -4.74 -20.57 12.28
CA ASN A 86 -4.99 -21.88 12.87
C ASN A 86 -5.16 -21.83 14.40
N ASN A 87 -5.27 -20.63 14.96
CA ASN A 87 -5.42 -20.43 16.40
C ASN A 87 -6.91 -20.34 16.75
N ILE A 88 -7.47 -21.46 17.24
CA ILE A 88 -8.88 -21.55 17.65
C ILE A 88 -9.25 -20.48 18.70
N ALA A 89 -8.31 -20.13 19.60
CA ALA A 89 -8.56 -19.10 20.60
C ALA A 89 -8.63 -17.71 19.96
N ALA A 90 -7.83 -17.42 18.94
CA ALA A 90 -7.91 -16.17 18.19
C ALA A 90 -9.22 -16.07 17.40
N SER A 91 -9.65 -17.14 16.73
CA SER A 91 -10.94 -17.19 16.04
C SER A 91 -12.12 -17.04 17.02
N GLY A 92 -12.05 -17.69 18.19
CA GLY A 92 -13.07 -17.56 19.24
C GLY A 92 -13.16 -16.15 19.80
N MET A 93 -12.01 -15.52 20.08
CA MET A 93 -11.93 -14.11 20.49
C MET A 93 -12.54 -13.19 19.42
N LEU A 94 -12.15 -13.34 18.15
CA LEU A 94 -12.67 -12.51 17.07
C LEU A 94 -14.19 -12.68 16.92
N SER A 95 -14.69 -13.91 17.00
CA SER A 95 -16.13 -14.20 16.94
C SER A 95 -16.88 -13.53 18.10
N GLU A 96 -16.35 -13.59 19.32
CA GLU A 96 -16.97 -12.95 20.50
C GLU A 96 -17.00 -11.42 20.32
N VAL A 97 -15.86 -10.83 19.95
CA VAL A 97 -15.73 -9.37 19.76
C VAL A 97 -16.66 -8.86 18.67
N THR A 98 -16.65 -9.50 17.51
CA THR A 98 -17.52 -9.08 16.39
C THR A 98 -19.00 -9.30 16.70
N THR A 99 -19.37 -10.37 17.40
CA THR A 99 -20.78 -10.67 17.70
C THR A 99 -21.37 -9.79 18.80
N TYR A 100 -20.62 -9.54 19.88
CA TYR A 100 -21.17 -8.94 21.10
C TYR A 100 -20.55 -7.59 21.49
N HIS A 101 -19.43 -7.20 20.88
CA HIS A 101 -18.71 -5.95 21.21
C HIS A 101 -18.62 -4.96 20.04
N SER A 102 -19.20 -5.30 18.89
CA SER A 102 -19.17 -4.50 17.67
C SER A 102 -20.59 -4.20 17.18
N SER A 103 -21.00 -2.93 17.22
CA SER A 103 -22.34 -2.49 16.78
C SER A 103 -22.58 -2.69 15.28
N TYR A 104 -21.51 -2.82 14.49
CA TYR A 104 -21.59 -3.14 13.07
C TYR A 104 -22.26 -4.49 12.80
N TYR A 105 -22.34 -5.43 13.75
CA TYR A 105 -22.93 -6.75 13.49
C TYR A 105 -24.30 -6.96 14.16
N ILE A 106 -24.81 -5.94 14.85
CA ILE A 106 -26.16 -5.96 15.40
C ILE A 106 -27.17 -6.03 14.24
N ASP A 107 -28.27 -6.75 14.44
CA ASP A 107 -29.40 -6.81 13.51
C ASP A 107 -29.85 -5.39 13.12
N HIS A 108 -29.70 -5.09 11.83
CA HIS A 108 -30.02 -3.81 11.23
C HIS A 108 -31.24 -3.91 10.30
N SER A 109 -32.11 -4.90 10.52
CA SER A 109 -33.40 -5.04 9.82
C SER A 109 -34.41 -3.93 10.16
N GLU A 110 -34.15 -3.16 11.21
CA GLU A 110 -34.90 -1.96 11.57
C GLU A 110 -34.11 -0.68 11.26
N LYS A 111 -34.81 0.36 10.79
CA LYS A 111 -34.24 1.70 10.60
C LYS A 111 -33.75 2.22 11.96
N PRO A 112 -32.52 2.76 12.07
CA PRO A 112 -32.06 3.32 13.34
C PRO A 112 -32.85 4.56 13.73
N ALA A 113 -32.82 4.87 15.04
CA ALA A 113 -33.24 6.16 15.56
C ALA A 113 -32.43 7.30 14.92
N PRO A 114 -32.96 8.53 14.88
CA PRO A 114 -32.20 9.71 14.49
C PRO A 114 -30.84 9.76 15.20
N LEU A 115 -29.76 9.89 14.43
CA LEU A 115 -28.40 9.68 14.90
C LEU A 115 -27.48 10.84 14.50
N LEU A 116 -26.83 11.46 15.48
CA LEU A 116 -25.73 12.40 15.22
C LEU A 116 -24.41 11.75 15.63
N ILE A 117 -23.56 11.42 14.67
CA ILE A 117 -22.27 10.77 14.94
C ILE A 117 -21.17 11.85 15.00
N ALA A 118 -20.46 11.93 16.13
CA ALA A 118 -19.30 12.81 16.28
C ALA A 118 -18.01 12.00 16.39
N GLN A 119 -17.04 12.21 15.49
CA GLN A 119 -15.77 11.45 15.49
C GLN A 119 -14.56 12.33 15.18
N GLY A 120 -13.41 11.96 15.74
CA GLY A 120 -12.14 12.67 15.53
C GLY A 120 -11.33 12.17 14.35
N PHE A 121 -10.77 13.07 13.54
CA PHE A 121 -9.74 12.72 12.56
C PHE A 121 -8.44 12.24 13.24
N THR A 122 -8.14 12.80 14.41
CA THR A 122 -6.96 12.49 15.23
C THR A 122 -7.22 11.46 16.32
N ASP A 123 -8.39 10.83 16.35
CA ASP A 123 -8.69 9.73 17.28
C ASP A 123 -8.02 8.44 16.79
N ASP A 124 -6.89 8.10 17.41
CA ASP A 124 -6.08 6.94 17.03
C ASP A 124 -6.65 5.63 17.59
N ILE A 125 -7.60 5.71 18.52
CA ILE A 125 -8.31 4.55 19.09
C ILE A 125 -9.45 4.16 18.16
N PHE A 126 -10.33 5.12 17.85
CA PHE A 126 -11.52 4.98 17.04
C PHE A 126 -11.47 6.00 15.89
N PRO A 127 -10.86 5.65 14.75
CA PRO A 127 -10.76 6.58 13.63
C PRO A 127 -12.11 6.80 12.95
N VAL A 128 -12.20 7.83 12.10
CA VAL A 128 -13.43 8.20 11.36
C VAL A 128 -14.02 7.04 10.54
N ASP A 129 -13.19 6.07 10.14
CA ASP A 129 -13.62 4.82 9.49
C ASP A 129 -14.77 4.12 10.20
N GLU A 130 -14.79 4.16 11.54
CA GLU A 130 -15.83 3.53 12.34
C GLU A 130 -17.20 4.16 12.10
N SER A 131 -17.24 5.49 12.02
CA SER A 131 -18.46 6.23 11.72
C SER A 131 -18.92 5.98 10.29
N LEU A 132 -17.98 6.03 9.34
CA LEU A 132 -18.28 5.87 7.91
C LEU A 132 -18.74 4.46 7.57
N ARG A 133 -18.15 3.44 8.19
CA ARG A 133 -18.57 2.05 8.03
C ARG A 133 -20.04 1.85 8.41
N PHE A 134 -20.46 2.37 9.57
CA PHE A 134 -21.86 2.31 9.99
C PHE A 134 -22.76 3.16 9.07
N TYR A 135 -22.34 4.39 8.77
CA TYR A 135 -23.09 5.35 7.94
C TYR A 135 -23.36 4.80 6.54
N ASN A 136 -22.34 4.31 5.84
CA ASN A 136 -22.44 3.86 4.46
C ASN A 136 -23.44 2.72 4.29
N ARG A 137 -23.34 1.68 5.13
CA ARG A 137 -24.28 0.57 5.13
C ARG A 137 -25.70 1.04 5.42
N THR A 138 -25.84 1.86 6.46
CA THR A 138 -27.14 2.32 6.95
C THR A 138 -27.84 3.18 5.91
N MET A 139 -27.14 4.12 5.29
CA MET A 139 -27.71 4.98 4.25
C MET A 139 -28.02 4.21 2.96
N ALA A 140 -27.28 3.14 2.65
CA ALA A 140 -27.62 2.28 1.52
C ALA A 140 -28.93 1.51 1.75
N GLN A 141 -29.16 1.05 2.98
CA GLN A 141 -30.39 0.32 3.33
C GLN A 141 -31.58 1.25 3.63
N TYR A 142 -31.30 2.41 4.23
CA TYR A 142 -32.29 3.41 4.64
C TYR A 142 -31.87 4.80 4.12
N PRO A 143 -32.06 5.12 2.83
CA PRO A 143 -31.62 6.39 2.23
C PRO A 143 -32.24 7.65 2.86
N ASN A 144 -33.35 7.49 3.58
CA ASN A 144 -34.05 8.57 4.29
C ASN A 144 -33.84 8.48 5.82
N ALA A 145 -32.77 7.83 6.27
CA ALA A 145 -32.38 7.86 7.69
C ALA A 145 -31.96 9.26 8.10
N ASP A 146 -32.36 9.64 9.31
CA ASP A 146 -31.98 10.92 9.89
C ASP A 146 -30.62 10.75 10.55
N ILE A 147 -29.56 10.95 9.76
CA ILE A 147 -28.18 10.80 10.22
C ILE A 147 -27.40 12.06 9.87
N GLY A 148 -26.87 12.72 10.90
CA GLY A 148 -25.88 13.79 10.77
C GLY A 148 -24.51 13.31 11.22
N MET A 149 -23.45 13.89 10.67
CA MET A 149 -22.08 13.59 11.08
C MET A 149 -21.29 14.87 11.32
N ILE A 150 -20.50 14.90 12.39
CA ILE A 150 -19.56 15.99 12.68
C ILE A 150 -18.17 15.44 12.97
N PHE A 151 -17.17 15.96 12.26
CA PHE A 151 -15.79 15.54 12.34
C PHE A 151 -14.86 16.71 12.65
N GLY A 152 -13.76 16.43 13.35
CA GLY A 152 -12.78 17.44 13.71
C GLY A 152 -11.63 16.91 14.53
N ASP A 153 -10.93 17.80 15.20
CA ASP A 153 -9.73 17.51 16.00
C ASP A 153 -10.07 17.33 17.49
N PHE A 154 -10.87 16.30 17.76
CA PHE A 154 -11.37 15.92 19.09
C PHE A 154 -11.45 14.39 19.22
N GLY A 155 -11.84 13.87 20.39
CA GLY A 155 -11.95 12.44 20.65
C GLY A 155 -10.82 11.93 21.55
N HIS A 156 -10.47 10.65 21.43
CA HIS A 156 -9.35 10.10 22.19
C HIS A 156 -8.01 10.61 21.67
N GLN A 157 -6.92 10.24 22.35
CA GLN A 157 -5.57 10.51 21.88
C GLN A 157 -5.44 10.02 20.44
N ARG A 158 -4.90 10.83 19.53
CA ARG A 158 -4.11 12.05 19.74
C ARG A 158 -4.91 13.37 19.70
N GLY A 159 -6.23 13.30 19.69
CA GLY A 159 -7.14 14.45 19.57
C GLY A 159 -6.74 15.64 20.44
N GLN A 160 -6.62 16.82 19.81
CA GLN A 160 -6.24 18.04 20.53
C GLN A 160 -7.34 18.54 21.46
N ASN A 161 -8.61 18.18 21.17
CA ASN A 161 -9.76 18.48 22.01
C ASN A 161 -9.87 19.97 22.37
N LYS A 162 -9.59 20.84 21.39
CA LYS A 162 -9.69 22.29 21.60
C LYS A 162 -11.14 22.64 21.97
N PRO A 163 -11.36 23.54 22.95
CA PRO A 163 -12.71 23.98 23.29
C PRO A 163 -13.50 24.53 22.09
N ALA A 164 -12.83 25.19 21.14
CA ALA A 164 -13.43 25.72 19.92
C ALA A 164 -13.90 24.63 18.93
N ASP A 165 -13.32 23.44 18.98
CA ASP A 165 -13.71 22.29 18.14
C ASP A 165 -14.81 21.46 18.82
N GLY A 166 -14.75 21.32 20.15
CA GLY A 166 -15.74 20.56 20.93
C GLY A 166 -17.06 21.30 21.17
N ALA A 167 -17.04 22.62 21.42
CA ALA A 167 -18.27 23.37 21.72
C ALA A 167 -19.33 23.27 20.61
N PRO A 168 -18.99 23.37 19.31
CA PRO A 168 -19.95 23.15 18.23
C PRO A 168 -20.54 21.73 18.20
N VAL A 169 -19.79 20.71 18.64
CA VAL A 169 -20.30 19.34 18.73
C VAL A 169 -21.40 19.26 19.78
N PHE A 170 -21.14 19.73 21.00
CA PHE A 170 -22.14 19.72 22.07
C PHE A 170 -23.38 20.55 21.73
N VAL A 171 -23.21 21.72 21.11
CA VAL A 171 -24.33 22.54 20.65
C VAL A 171 -25.20 21.78 19.64
N LEU A 172 -24.59 21.07 18.69
CA LEU A 172 -25.33 20.30 17.70
C LEU A 172 -25.99 19.06 18.33
N GLN A 173 -25.35 18.42 19.31
CA GLN A 173 -25.95 17.31 20.07
C GLN A 173 -27.17 17.74 20.87
N ASP A 174 -27.09 18.87 21.57
CA ASP A 174 -28.23 19.46 22.30
C ASP A 174 -29.38 19.78 21.33
N GLN A 175 -29.09 20.45 20.20
CA GLN A 175 -30.10 20.72 19.17
C GLN A 175 -30.73 19.45 18.58
N TRP A 176 -29.93 18.41 18.39
CA TRP A 176 -30.38 17.11 17.86
C TRP A 176 -31.32 16.41 18.84
N ILE A 177 -30.92 16.35 20.10
CA ILE A 177 -31.72 15.74 21.16
C ILE A 177 -33.00 16.56 21.41
N ASP A 178 -32.91 17.88 21.55
CA ASP A 178 -34.06 18.77 21.76
C ASP A 178 -35.13 18.60 20.66
N TYR A 179 -34.71 18.51 19.40
CA TYR A 179 -35.65 18.34 18.29
C TYR A 179 -36.28 16.95 18.25
N TYR A 180 -35.48 15.88 18.30
CA TYR A 180 -35.99 14.51 18.12
C TYR A 180 -36.61 13.91 19.38
N LEU A 181 -36.26 14.38 20.57
CA LEU A 181 -36.82 13.93 21.85
C LEU A 181 -38.01 14.80 22.29
N ASP A 182 -37.84 16.13 22.28
CA ASP A 182 -38.79 17.07 22.89
C ASP A 182 -39.58 17.90 21.87
N GLY A 183 -39.24 17.82 20.57
CA GLY A 183 -39.89 18.61 19.52
C GLY A 183 -39.57 20.11 19.60
N VAL A 184 -38.45 20.46 20.23
CA VAL A 184 -38.01 21.84 20.45
C VAL A 184 -37.02 22.26 19.37
N GLY A 185 -37.14 23.51 18.90
CA GLY A 185 -36.23 24.06 17.89
C GLY A 185 -36.53 23.62 16.45
N SER A 186 -35.60 23.91 15.54
CA SER A 186 -35.67 23.50 14.14
C SER A 186 -35.02 22.13 13.94
N LYS A 187 -35.53 21.36 12.97
CA LYS A 187 -34.89 20.10 12.55
C LYS A 187 -33.43 20.38 12.16
N PRO A 188 -32.44 19.74 12.80
CA PRO A 188 -31.06 19.86 12.34
C PRO A 188 -30.87 19.16 10.99
N ASP A 189 -29.91 19.63 10.21
CA ASP A 189 -29.61 19.05 8.91
C ASP A 189 -28.97 17.66 9.04
N ASN A 190 -29.37 16.74 8.16
CA ASN A 190 -28.74 15.42 8.01
C ASN A 190 -27.49 15.53 7.09
N ASN A 191 -26.58 16.43 7.43
CA ASN A 191 -25.39 16.74 6.63
C ASN A 191 -24.12 16.23 7.30
N VAL A 192 -22.99 16.39 6.60
CA VAL A 192 -21.66 16.14 7.14
C VAL A 192 -20.97 17.46 7.36
N ILE A 193 -20.45 17.66 8.57
CA ILE A 193 -19.70 18.85 8.99
C ILE A 193 -18.28 18.42 9.34
N ALA A 194 -17.27 19.12 8.83
CA ALA A 194 -15.88 18.86 9.16
C ALA A 194 -15.12 20.14 9.54
N ARG A 195 -14.18 20.01 10.47
CA ARG A 195 -13.14 21.02 10.76
C ARG A 195 -11.77 20.39 10.62
N THR A 196 -10.77 21.18 10.20
CA THR A 196 -9.42 20.63 10.02
C THR A 196 -8.72 20.40 11.35
N GLU A 197 -7.81 19.45 11.34
CA GLU A 197 -6.66 19.40 12.22
C GLU A 197 -5.75 20.62 11.93
N VAL A 198 -5.03 21.09 12.94
CA VAL A 198 -4.07 22.19 12.76
C VAL A 198 -3.01 22.20 13.85
N CYS A 199 -1.79 22.58 13.50
CA CYS A 199 -0.73 22.84 14.46
C CYS A 199 -0.10 24.23 14.23
N PRO A 200 0.39 24.92 15.29
CA PRO A 200 0.32 24.53 16.70
C PRO A 200 -1.12 24.53 17.25
N SER A 201 -1.34 23.89 18.41
CA SER A 201 -2.67 23.70 19.02
C SER A 201 -3.42 24.97 19.38
N SER A 202 -2.72 26.10 19.46
CA SER A 202 -3.32 27.42 19.66
C SER A 202 -3.96 28.01 18.41
N SER A 203 -3.66 27.45 17.24
CA SER A 203 -4.24 27.90 15.97
C SER A 203 -5.68 27.40 15.84
N PRO A 204 -6.60 28.22 15.30
CA PRO A 204 -7.96 27.79 15.06
C PRO A 204 -8.02 26.79 13.90
N SER A 205 -8.82 25.74 14.06
CA SER A 205 -9.17 24.84 12.97
C SER A 205 -9.97 25.57 11.89
N ALA A 206 -9.75 25.21 10.62
CA ALA A 206 -10.52 25.74 9.51
C ALA A 206 -11.88 25.03 9.39
N GLY A 207 -12.82 25.67 8.69
CA GLY A 207 -14.20 25.21 8.52
C GLY A 207 -15.22 26.10 9.26
N PRO A 208 -16.47 25.62 9.45
CA PRO A 208 -16.95 24.29 9.08
C PRO A 208 -17.01 24.11 7.55
N PHE A 209 -16.51 22.98 7.07
CA PHE A 209 -16.82 22.46 5.75
C PHE A 209 -18.09 21.64 5.85
N THR A 210 -19.02 21.83 4.94
CA THR A 210 -20.34 21.19 5.00
C THR A 210 -20.73 20.63 3.65
N ALA A 211 -21.22 19.39 3.64
CA ALA A 211 -21.73 18.73 2.44
C ALA A 211 -22.93 17.84 2.79
N SER A 212 -23.74 17.47 1.78
CA SER A 212 -24.92 16.60 1.96
C SER A 212 -24.56 15.19 2.40
N ASP A 213 -23.35 14.73 2.08
CA ASP A 213 -22.86 13.39 2.34
C ASP A 213 -21.32 13.41 2.39
N TRP A 214 -20.73 12.31 2.84
CA TRP A 214 -19.28 12.16 2.97
C TRP A 214 -18.55 12.31 1.62
N ALA A 215 -19.08 11.70 0.57
CA ALA A 215 -18.48 11.74 -0.77
C ALA A 215 -18.34 13.16 -1.32
N SER A 216 -19.27 14.04 -0.96
CA SER A 216 -19.34 15.43 -1.41
C SER A 216 -18.45 16.40 -0.61
N LEU A 217 -17.81 15.97 0.49
CA LEU A 217 -16.85 16.82 1.22
C LEU A 217 -15.58 17.11 0.41
N ALA A 218 -15.21 16.20 -0.50
CA ALA A 218 -14.02 16.30 -1.32
C ALA A 218 -14.41 16.35 -2.81
N PRO A 219 -14.79 17.52 -3.34
CA PRO A 219 -15.14 17.67 -4.76
C PRO A 219 -13.95 17.50 -5.70
N GLY A 220 -12.71 17.56 -5.18
CA GLY A 220 -11.48 17.44 -5.94
C GLY A 220 -10.55 16.33 -5.45
N GLU A 221 -9.58 15.99 -6.29
CA GLU A 221 -8.53 15.02 -5.98
C GLU A 221 -7.18 15.49 -6.56
N ILE A 222 -6.12 15.30 -5.79
CA ILE A 222 -4.73 15.45 -6.25
C ILE A 222 -4.12 14.06 -6.34
N THR A 223 -3.49 13.75 -7.48
CA THR A 223 -2.80 12.47 -7.69
C THR A 223 -1.29 12.68 -7.64
N VAL A 224 -0.61 11.86 -6.84
CA VAL A 224 0.85 11.76 -6.75
C VAL A 224 1.27 10.42 -7.35
N GLU A 225 2.08 10.50 -8.41
CA GLU A 225 2.71 9.34 -9.03
C GLU A 225 4.01 9.01 -8.29
N GLY A 226 4.18 7.75 -7.87
CA GLY A 226 5.33 7.30 -7.11
C GLY A 226 6.65 7.27 -7.91
N GLY A 227 6.58 7.52 -9.21
CA GLY A 227 7.70 7.42 -10.13
C GLY A 227 7.95 6.00 -10.62
N SER A 228 8.98 5.81 -11.45
CA SER A 228 9.32 4.52 -12.06
C SER A 228 10.30 3.67 -11.25
N ALA A 229 10.70 4.15 -10.07
CA ALA A 229 11.72 3.48 -9.26
C ALA A 229 11.05 2.72 -8.12
N ASP A 230 11.26 1.42 -8.12
CA ASP A 230 10.82 0.54 -7.04
C ASP A 230 11.47 0.95 -5.72
N GLN A 231 10.70 0.85 -4.64
CA GLN A 231 11.19 1.09 -3.28
C GLN A 231 10.86 -0.11 -2.40
N THR A 232 11.77 -0.47 -1.50
CA THR A 232 11.59 -1.60 -0.59
C THR A 232 11.37 -1.12 0.83
N ILE A 233 10.34 -1.67 1.45
CA ILE A 233 10.10 -1.61 2.89
C ILE A 233 10.89 -2.75 3.51
N GLU A 234 11.97 -2.42 4.22
CA GLU A 234 12.81 -3.42 4.90
C GLU A 234 12.18 -3.83 6.23
N PRO A 235 12.36 -5.09 6.70
CA PRO A 235 11.72 -5.58 7.92
C PRO A 235 12.03 -4.79 9.20
N ASP A 236 13.21 -4.19 9.27
CA ASP A 236 13.71 -3.39 10.39
C ASP A 236 13.76 -1.89 10.09
N GLY A 237 13.17 -1.47 8.96
CA GLY A 237 13.10 -0.07 8.55
C GLY A 237 12.28 0.82 9.49
N GLY A 238 12.52 2.13 9.38
CA GLY A 238 11.90 3.17 10.20
C GLY A 238 12.87 3.79 11.21
N SER A 239 12.39 4.82 11.90
CA SER A 239 13.11 5.54 12.96
C SER A 239 12.36 5.43 14.29
N GLY A 240 13.05 4.93 15.31
CA GLY A 240 12.51 4.90 16.67
C GLY A 240 12.17 6.29 17.21
N ASP A 241 13.01 7.28 16.94
CA ASP A 241 12.80 8.66 17.40
C ASP A 241 11.55 9.29 16.79
N VAL A 242 11.29 9.03 15.50
CA VAL A 242 10.07 9.52 14.83
C VAL A 242 8.84 8.77 15.38
N ALA A 243 8.94 7.45 15.53
CA ALA A 243 7.85 6.64 16.08
C ALA A 243 7.49 7.05 17.52
N ASP A 244 8.48 7.35 18.36
CA ASP A 244 8.26 7.86 19.72
C ASP A 244 7.59 9.25 19.69
N ALA A 245 8.01 10.14 18.78
CA ALA A 245 7.37 11.44 18.59
C ALA A 245 5.90 11.32 18.17
N PHE A 246 5.52 10.28 17.41
CA PHE A 246 4.14 10.01 16.98
C PHE A 246 3.39 8.98 17.84
N SER A 247 3.93 8.62 19.01
CA SER A 247 3.28 7.69 19.93
C SER A 247 1.97 8.25 20.49
N VAL A 248 0.98 7.39 20.72
CA VAL A 248 -0.40 7.84 21.05
C VAL A 248 -0.51 8.36 22.48
N LEU A 249 -0.03 7.59 23.46
CA LEU A 249 -0.30 7.85 24.88
C LEU A 249 0.62 8.86 25.54
N VAL A 250 1.82 9.07 24.97
CA VAL A 250 2.90 9.81 25.63
C VAL A 250 3.40 11.02 24.83
N SER A 251 2.86 11.28 23.64
CA SER A 251 3.30 12.38 22.77
C SER A 251 2.24 13.46 22.53
N ASN A 252 2.70 14.59 21.97
CA ASN A 252 1.87 15.73 21.60
C ASN A 252 1.34 15.57 20.16
N ALA A 253 0.08 15.95 19.93
CA ALA A 253 -0.53 16.00 18.59
C ALA A 253 0.26 16.75 17.54
N CYS A 254 0.92 17.83 17.98
CA CYS A 254 1.73 18.69 17.14
C CYS A 254 3.23 18.38 17.19
N ALA A 255 3.61 17.15 17.54
CA ALA A 255 4.98 16.71 17.43
C ALA A 255 5.52 16.94 16.01
N SER A 256 6.73 17.47 15.91
CA SER A 256 7.36 17.83 14.64
C SER A 256 8.80 17.29 14.58
N PRO A 257 8.97 15.95 14.47
CA PRO A 257 10.29 15.33 14.34
C PRO A 257 10.94 15.65 12.98
N SER A 258 12.15 15.14 12.75
CA SER A 258 12.85 15.29 11.47
C SER A 258 11.97 14.85 10.29
N GLY A 259 11.96 15.65 9.24
CA GLY A 259 11.32 15.40 7.96
C GLY A 259 12.16 14.56 7.00
N ASP A 260 13.31 14.03 7.45
CA ASP A 260 14.13 13.13 6.65
C ASP A 260 13.38 11.82 6.34
N LYS A 261 13.70 11.23 5.18
CA LYS A 261 13.21 9.89 4.82
C LYS A 261 13.85 8.87 5.74
N GLU A 262 13.01 8.05 6.37
CA GLU A 262 13.50 7.05 7.33
C GLU A 262 14.20 5.90 6.60
N PRO A 263 15.28 5.34 7.18
CA PRO A 263 16.03 4.26 6.54
C PRO A 263 15.16 3.00 6.38
N GLY A 264 15.30 2.29 5.26
CA GLY A 264 14.57 1.05 5.00
C GLY A 264 13.06 1.22 4.82
N THR A 265 12.59 2.41 4.45
CA THR A 265 11.17 2.72 4.21
C THR A 265 10.95 3.19 2.77
N ALA A 266 9.73 3.01 2.26
CA ALA A 266 9.34 3.57 0.96
C ALA A 266 8.65 4.93 1.16
N ASN A 267 9.07 5.95 0.41
CA ASN A 267 8.62 7.33 0.58
C ASN A 267 8.24 7.95 -0.77
N PHE A 268 7.03 8.50 -0.85
CA PHE A 268 6.47 9.08 -2.07
C PHE A 268 6.01 10.51 -1.79
N ASP A 269 6.65 11.46 -2.47
CA ASP A 269 6.51 12.90 -2.22
C ASP A 269 5.62 13.52 -3.29
N SER A 270 4.66 14.35 -2.89
CA SER A 270 4.02 15.28 -3.81
C SER A 270 5.03 16.31 -4.33
N ALA A 271 4.65 17.04 -5.39
CA ALA A 271 5.25 18.34 -5.62
C ALA A 271 5.00 19.25 -4.40
N ALA A 272 5.88 20.23 -4.18
CA ALA A 272 5.64 21.25 -3.18
C ALA A 272 4.28 21.93 -3.45
N ALA A 273 3.49 22.13 -2.40
CA ALA A 273 2.17 22.70 -2.50
C ALA A 273 2.26 24.10 -3.15
N PRO A 274 1.35 24.43 -4.09
CA PRO A 274 1.41 25.69 -4.83
C PRO A 274 1.09 26.88 -3.92
N ALA A 275 1.13 28.09 -4.50
CA ALA A 275 0.78 29.31 -3.77
C ALA A 275 -0.60 29.18 -3.11
N GLY A 276 -0.66 29.46 -1.80
CA GLY A 276 -1.88 29.29 -0.98
C GLY A 276 -2.19 27.85 -0.53
N GLY A 277 -1.38 26.86 -0.89
CA GLY A 277 -1.50 25.47 -0.44
C GLY A 277 -2.76 24.74 -0.92
N PHE A 278 -3.01 23.54 -0.38
CA PHE A 278 -4.25 22.77 -0.60
C PHE A 278 -4.73 22.08 0.68
N THR A 279 -6.02 21.80 0.80
CA THR A 279 -6.60 21.18 1.99
C THR A 279 -7.09 19.76 1.71
N LEU A 280 -6.43 18.77 2.29
CA LEU A 280 -6.91 17.40 2.37
C LEU A 280 -8.18 17.36 3.22
N LEU A 281 -9.21 16.65 2.74
CA LEU A 281 -10.36 16.26 3.54
C LEU A 281 -10.89 14.92 3.04
N GLY A 282 -10.72 13.86 3.82
CA GLY A 282 -11.16 12.51 3.47
C GLY A 282 -10.05 11.47 3.59
N SER A 283 -10.26 10.27 3.02
CA SER A 283 -9.30 9.16 3.08
C SER A 283 -8.26 9.20 1.95
N PRO A 284 -6.96 9.44 2.26
CA PRO A 284 -5.90 9.25 1.28
C PRO A 284 -5.87 7.80 0.79
N THR A 285 -5.85 7.60 -0.54
CA THR A 285 -5.93 6.27 -1.16
C THR A 285 -4.60 5.88 -1.77
N VAL A 286 -4.11 4.69 -1.42
CA VAL A 286 -2.88 4.09 -1.96
C VAL A 286 -3.27 2.96 -2.90
N VAL A 287 -2.72 2.98 -4.11
CA VAL A 287 -2.84 1.92 -5.10
C VAL A 287 -1.44 1.58 -5.57
N ALA A 288 -0.99 0.33 -5.40
CA ALA A 288 0.34 -0.07 -5.81
C ALA A 288 0.39 -1.58 -6.07
N ASP A 289 1.34 -2.01 -6.88
CA ASP A 289 1.71 -3.42 -6.97
C ASP A 289 2.75 -3.72 -5.90
N PHE A 290 2.41 -4.60 -4.97
CA PHE A 290 3.31 -5.02 -3.92
C PHE A 290 3.91 -6.36 -4.27
N GLU A 291 5.22 -6.54 -4.08
CA GLU A 291 5.90 -7.83 -4.20
C GLU A 291 6.57 -8.19 -2.86
N GLY A 292 6.36 -9.41 -2.39
CA GLY A 292 6.87 -9.87 -1.10
C GLY A 292 5.87 -9.63 0.04
N GLY A 293 6.29 -9.98 1.26
CA GLY A 293 5.39 -9.92 2.41
C GLY A 293 4.42 -11.12 2.50
N GLY A 294 3.12 -10.82 2.51
CA GLY A 294 2.02 -11.76 2.74
C GLY A 294 1.27 -11.51 4.06
N ASN A 295 0.28 -12.35 4.37
CA ASN A 295 -0.72 -12.11 5.42
C ASN A 295 -0.18 -11.86 6.84
N ASN A 296 1.09 -12.18 7.11
CA ASN A 296 1.73 -11.95 8.40
C ASN A 296 2.69 -10.74 8.40
N SER A 297 2.97 -10.16 7.24
CA SER A 297 3.63 -8.86 7.16
C SER A 297 2.61 -7.75 7.37
N ALA A 298 3.09 -6.54 7.66
CA ALA A 298 2.29 -5.35 7.76
C ALA A 298 2.95 -4.21 6.97
N ILE A 299 2.12 -3.29 6.52
CA ILE A 299 2.53 -1.97 6.05
C ILE A 299 1.90 -0.96 7.00
N ALA A 300 2.71 -0.27 7.77
CA ALA A 300 2.28 0.94 8.46
C ALA A 300 2.44 2.11 7.49
N ALA A 301 1.33 2.74 7.13
CA ALA A 301 1.29 3.89 6.24
C ALA A 301 1.11 5.17 7.06
N ARG A 302 1.88 6.22 6.73
CA ARG A 302 1.73 7.56 7.30
C ARG A 302 1.67 8.58 6.18
N LEU A 303 0.69 9.47 6.22
CA LEU A 303 0.72 10.72 5.49
C LEU A 303 1.28 11.78 6.43
N VAL A 304 2.34 12.44 6.00
CA VAL A 304 3.00 13.50 6.76
C VAL A 304 3.09 14.78 5.94
N ASP A 305 2.96 15.91 6.63
CA ASP A 305 3.21 17.24 6.09
C ASP A 305 4.66 17.64 6.38
N VAL A 306 5.50 17.67 5.34
CA VAL A 306 6.91 18.03 5.44
C VAL A 306 7.09 19.52 5.12
N ALA A 307 7.48 20.28 6.13
CA ALA A 307 7.75 21.71 6.00
C ALA A 307 9.09 21.96 5.28
N PRO A 308 9.26 23.10 4.56
CA PRO A 308 10.52 23.50 3.96
C PRO A 308 11.70 23.58 4.94
N GLY A 309 11.42 23.75 6.24
CA GLY A 309 12.40 23.76 7.32
C GLY A 309 12.96 22.38 7.70
N GLY A 310 12.46 21.30 7.10
CA GLY A 310 12.98 19.94 7.31
C GLY A 310 12.40 19.19 8.50
N THR A 311 11.23 19.60 9.01
CA THR A 311 10.45 18.82 9.99
C THR A 311 9.15 18.33 9.37
N LYS A 312 8.52 17.33 9.98
CA LYS A 312 7.24 16.76 9.50
C LYS A 312 6.19 16.67 10.59
N GLN A 313 4.91 16.81 10.23
CA GLN A 313 3.77 16.57 11.12
C GLN A 313 2.95 15.39 10.61
N LEU A 314 2.42 14.57 11.53
CA LEU A 314 1.56 13.44 11.18
C LEU A 314 0.15 13.95 10.85
N VAL A 315 -0.30 13.68 9.63
CA VAL A 315 -1.63 14.05 9.12
C VAL A 315 -2.60 12.88 9.22
N ALA A 316 -2.22 11.72 8.69
CA ALA A 316 -3.05 10.52 8.75
C ALA A 316 -2.16 9.28 8.84
N ARG A 317 -2.71 8.17 9.32
CA ARG A 317 -2.02 6.87 9.32
C ARG A 317 -2.98 5.71 9.19
N GLN A 318 -2.45 4.53 8.92
CA GLN A 318 -3.18 3.27 8.89
C GLN A 318 -2.19 2.10 8.99
N ILE A 319 -2.69 0.94 9.42
CA ILE A 319 -1.98 -0.33 9.28
C ILE A 319 -2.71 -1.23 8.27
N TYR A 320 -1.98 -1.73 7.29
CA TYR A 320 -2.48 -2.58 6.22
C TYR A 320 -1.83 -3.97 6.23
N ARG A 321 -2.63 -5.01 5.99
CA ARG A 321 -2.18 -6.40 5.78
C ARG A 321 -2.15 -6.69 4.27
N PRO A 322 -0.98 -6.62 3.62
CA PRO A 322 -0.88 -6.86 2.19
C PRO A 322 -0.98 -8.35 1.85
N ASP A 323 -1.55 -8.63 0.69
CA ASP A 323 -1.31 -9.89 -0.01
C ASP A 323 0.14 -9.91 -0.52
N ALA A 324 0.70 -11.10 -0.76
CA ALA A 324 2.12 -11.28 -1.07
C ALA A 324 2.57 -10.76 -2.45
N SER A 325 1.63 -10.49 -3.35
CA SER A 325 1.91 -10.04 -4.70
C SER A 325 0.71 -9.34 -5.31
N GLY A 326 0.93 -8.42 -6.24
CA GLY A 326 -0.10 -7.88 -7.11
C GLY A 326 -0.60 -6.50 -6.68
N TYR A 327 -1.35 -5.89 -7.60
CA TYR A 327 -1.99 -4.60 -7.40
C TYR A 327 -3.05 -4.66 -6.30
N GLN A 328 -2.92 -3.77 -5.32
CA GLN A 328 -3.79 -3.68 -4.15
C GLN A 328 -4.17 -2.23 -3.91
N VAL A 329 -5.35 -2.02 -3.31
CA VAL A 329 -5.85 -0.70 -2.91
C VAL A 329 -6.19 -0.71 -1.43
N PHE A 330 -5.70 0.30 -0.72
CA PHE A 330 -6.09 0.57 0.67
C PHE A 330 -6.15 2.08 0.92
N GLN A 331 -6.72 2.46 2.06
CA GLN A 331 -6.85 3.85 2.47
C GLN A 331 -6.21 4.09 3.82
N LEU A 332 -5.62 5.26 4.00
CA LEU A 332 -5.32 5.76 5.33
C LEU A 332 -6.62 6.15 6.04
N HIS A 333 -6.59 6.18 7.38
CA HIS A 333 -7.70 6.76 8.15
C HIS A 333 -8.00 8.18 7.62
N PRO A 334 -9.28 8.59 7.53
CA PRO A 334 -9.62 9.92 7.05
C PRO A 334 -8.93 11.01 7.87
N GLY A 335 -8.46 12.05 7.19
CA GLY A 335 -7.85 13.23 7.81
C GLY A 335 -8.40 14.53 7.22
N ALA A 336 -8.14 15.64 7.90
CA ALA A 336 -8.52 16.97 7.44
C ALA A 336 -7.37 17.97 7.72
N TRP A 337 -6.56 18.30 6.72
CA TRP A 337 -5.30 19.03 6.93
C TRP A 337 -4.98 20.00 5.79
N LYS A 338 -4.50 21.20 6.14
CA LYS A 338 -3.99 22.17 5.16
C LYS A 338 -2.49 21.96 4.97
N PHE A 339 -2.08 21.55 3.77
CA PHE A 339 -0.68 21.62 3.36
C PHE A 339 -0.40 23.06 2.91
N GLU A 340 0.43 23.76 3.68
CA GLU A 340 0.79 25.16 3.41
C GLU A 340 1.66 25.30 2.16
N GLU A 341 1.71 26.51 1.60
CA GLU A 341 2.57 26.78 0.43
C GLU A 341 4.01 26.30 0.65
N GLY A 342 4.55 25.57 -0.33
CA GLY A 342 5.91 25.04 -0.29
C GLY A 342 6.07 23.74 0.51
N HIS A 343 5.06 23.31 1.27
CA HIS A 343 5.08 22.04 2.00
C HIS A 343 4.92 20.84 1.06
N ILE A 344 5.34 19.66 1.51
CA ILE A 344 5.23 18.41 0.76
C ILE A 344 4.32 17.44 1.51
N ALA A 345 3.31 16.93 0.81
CA ALA A 345 2.55 15.77 1.26
C ALA A 345 3.36 14.51 0.94
N ARG A 346 3.88 13.84 1.98
CA ARG A 346 4.64 12.60 1.83
C ARG A 346 3.85 11.42 2.36
N LEU A 347 3.71 10.39 1.52
CA LEU A 347 3.34 9.04 1.96
C LEU A 347 4.60 8.30 2.38
N GLU A 348 4.61 7.78 3.60
CA GLU A 348 5.65 6.90 4.13
C GLU A 348 5.04 5.51 4.34
N LEU A 349 5.68 4.47 3.80
CA LEU A 349 5.32 3.08 4.00
C LEU A 349 6.45 2.37 4.76
N LEU A 350 6.09 1.80 5.91
CA LEU A 350 7.01 1.25 6.91
C LEU A 350 6.62 -0.18 7.29
N PRO A 351 7.54 -1.00 7.83
CA PRO A 351 7.18 -2.32 8.38
C PRO A 351 6.36 -2.22 9.67
N LYS A 352 6.48 -1.07 10.37
CA LYS A 352 5.81 -0.74 11.63
C LYS A 352 5.82 0.77 11.86
N ASP A 353 4.82 1.25 12.57
CA ASP A 353 4.82 2.53 13.28
C ASP A 353 5.03 2.26 14.78
N GLY A 354 6.29 2.17 15.19
CA GLY A 354 6.68 1.80 16.56
C GLY A 354 8.19 1.75 16.76
N SER A 355 8.64 2.18 17.94
CA SER A 355 10.07 2.30 18.31
C SER A 355 10.65 1.02 18.89
N GLY A 356 9.84 0.24 19.61
CA GLY A 356 10.28 -0.96 20.33
C GLY A 356 9.99 -2.28 19.60
N PRO A 357 10.56 -3.41 20.10
CA PRO A 357 10.16 -4.74 19.67
C PRO A 357 8.71 -5.06 20.08
N ALA A 358 8.15 -6.12 19.50
CA ALA A 358 6.89 -6.68 19.97
C ALA A 358 7.08 -7.26 21.38
N ALA A 359 6.48 -6.61 22.39
CA ALA A 359 6.61 -7.01 23.78
C ALA A 359 5.28 -6.78 24.52
N PRO A 360 4.86 -7.71 25.40
CA PRO A 360 3.70 -7.51 26.26
C PRO A 360 3.82 -6.23 27.10
N GLY A 361 2.72 -5.51 27.27
CA GLY A 361 2.71 -4.26 28.05
C GLY A 361 3.40 -3.08 27.36
N ASN A 362 3.71 -3.15 26.06
CA ASN A 362 4.27 -2.02 25.33
C ASN A 362 3.27 -0.85 25.29
N LEU A 363 3.69 0.31 25.80
CA LEU A 363 2.88 1.54 25.89
C LEU A 363 3.29 2.64 24.90
N THR A 364 4.26 2.39 24.03
CA THR A 364 4.83 3.41 23.11
C THR A 364 4.45 3.18 21.66
N ASN A 365 4.44 1.92 21.20
CA ASN A 365 4.21 1.61 19.79
C ASN A 365 2.74 1.87 19.39
N TYR A 366 2.53 2.50 18.23
CA TYR A 366 1.20 2.60 17.63
C TYR A 366 0.78 1.26 17.02
N SER A 367 1.70 0.59 16.32
CA SER A 367 1.49 -0.73 15.72
C SER A 367 2.48 -1.74 16.27
N ARG A 368 2.01 -2.97 16.52
CA ARG A 368 2.88 -4.07 16.90
C ARG A 368 3.76 -4.49 15.71
N PRO A 369 5.09 -4.64 15.88
CA PRO A 369 5.93 -5.24 14.84
C PRO A 369 5.45 -6.65 14.51
N SER A 370 5.29 -6.96 13.23
CA SER A 370 4.90 -8.30 12.77
C SER A 370 5.97 -9.33 13.12
N ASN A 371 5.56 -10.53 13.58
CA ASN A 371 6.50 -11.60 13.92
C ASN A 371 7.28 -12.13 12.71
N LEU A 372 6.66 -12.07 11.53
CA LEU A 372 7.14 -12.64 10.27
C LEU A 372 7.22 -11.57 9.17
N GLN A 373 7.62 -10.35 9.54
CA GLN A 373 7.81 -9.27 8.58
C GLN A 373 8.85 -9.69 7.52
N GLN A 374 8.46 -9.62 6.25
CA GLN A 374 9.37 -9.78 5.13
C GLN A 374 9.60 -8.42 4.45
N PRO A 375 10.67 -8.29 3.63
CA PRO A 375 10.79 -7.16 2.73
C PRO A 375 9.58 -7.09 1.81
N ILE A 376 9.09 -5.88 1.55
CA ILE A 376 8.00 -5.63 0.61
C ILE A 376 8.49 -4.60 -0.40
N THR A 377 8.57 -4.98 -1.67
CA THR A 377 8.86 -4.05 -2.76
C THR A 377 7.57 -3.43 -3.26
N VAL A 378 7.61 -2.12 -3.47
CA VAL A 378 6.47 -1.30 -3.90
C VAL A 378 6.75 -0.82 -5.32
N HIS A 379 5.87 -1.21 -6.23
CA HIS A 379 5.91 -0.89 -7.65
C HIS A 379 4.73 0.02 -8.03
N ASP A 380 4.96 0.88 -9.03
CA ASP A 380 3.92 1.62 -9.75
C ASP A 380 2.89 2.34 -8.85
N LEU A 381 3.35 2.86 -7.70
CA LEU A 381 2.47 3.46 -6.71
C LEU A 381 1.76 4.71 -7.24
N VAL A 382 0.46 4.78 -6.99
CA VAL A 382 -0.39 5.95 -7.18
C VAL A 382 -1.02 6.30 -5.85
N PHE A 383 -0.81 7.55 -5.43
CA PHE A 383 -1.35 8.08 -4.19
C PHE A 383 -2.35 9.19 -4.49
N ARG A 384 -3.60 9.02 -4.03
CA ARG A 384 -4.69 9.96 -4.29
C ARG A 384 -5.09 10.68 -2.99
N LEU A 385 -5.10 12.00 -3.05
CA LEU A 385 -5.42 12.89 -1.95
C LEU A 385 -6.80 13.54 -2.23
N PRO A 386 -7.87 13.20 -1.50
CA PRO A 386 -9.15 13.91 -1.60
C PRO A 386 -9.02 15.32 -1.01
N VAL A 387 -9.44 16.34 -1.76
CA VAL A 387 -9.26 17.74 -1.37
C VAL A 387 -10.56 18.54 -1.48
N ILE A 388 -10.67 19.61 -0.69
CA ILE A 388 -11.85 20.49 -0.68
C ILE A 388 -11.91 21.40 -1.91
N GLU A 389 -10.77 21.65 -2.54
CA GLU A 389 -10.66 22.49 -3.72
C GLU A 389 -11.41 21.87 -4.91
N ASN A 390 -11.92 22.71 -5.82
CA ASN A 390 -12.70 22.24 -6.95
C ASN A 390 -11.79 21.79 -8.10
N PRO A 391 -12.27 20.87 -8.97
CA PRO A 391 -11.57 20.52 -10.19
C PRO A 391 -11.24 21.76 -11.04
N GLY A 392 -9.96 21.89 -11.41
CA GLY A 392 -9.44 23.06 -12.15
C GLY A 392 -8.76 24.11 -11.26
N ASP A 393 -8.94 24.06 -9.94
CA ASP A 393 -8.26 24.95 -8.99
C ASP A 393 -6.74 24.71 -8.98
N LEU A 394 -6.01 25.66 -8.37
CA LEU A 394 -4.56 25.60 -8.17
C LEU A 394 -3.78 25.38 -9.49
N GLY A 395 -4.18 26.11 -10.54
CA GLY A 395 -3.56 25.98 -11.86
C GLY A 395 -3.87 24.66 -12.56
N GLY A 396 -4.98 24.01 -12.19
CA GLY A 396 -5.39 22.72 -12.73
C GLY A 396 -4.68 21.53 -12.09
N LEU A 397 -3.98 21.73 -10.96
CA LEU A 397 -3.45 20.62 -10.15
C LEU A 397 -4.58 19.71 -9.65
N VAL A 398 -5.67 20.32 -9.19
CA VAL A 398 -6.84 19.60 -8.68
C VAL A 398 -7.66 19.07 -9.85
N LYS A 399 -7.95 17.76 -9.83
CA LYS A 399 -8.77 17.08 -10.81
C LYS A 399 -10.10 16.67 -10.20
N SER A 400 -11.06 16.29 -11.05
CA SER A 400 -12.23 15.54 -10.58
C SER A 400 -11.78 14.23 -9.97
N PRO A 401 -12.41 13.77 -8.87
CA PRO A 401 -12.12 12.47 -8.28
C PRO A 401 -12.17 11.37 -9.33
N ALA A 402 -11.10 10.57 -9.42
CA ALA A 402 -11.07 9.43 -10.32
C ALA A 402 -12.07 8.35 -9.87
N PRO A 403 -12.46 7.43 -10.78
CA PRO A 403 -13.27 6.27 -10.41
C PRO A 403 -12.66 5.52 -9.23
N LYS A 404 -13.52 5.03 -8.33
CA LYS A 404 -13.10 4.24 -7.16
C LYS A 404 -12.70 2.84 -7.60
N ILE A 405 -11.53 2.39 -7.17
CA ILE A 405 -11.02 1.08 -7.55
C ILE A 405 -11.67 0.03 -6.67
N LEU A 406 -12.36 -0.94 -7.28
CA LEU A 406 -12.90 -2.05 -6.53
C LEU A 406 -11.77 -3.05 -6.22
N PRO A 407 -11.64 -3.47 -4.95
CA PRO A 407 -10.63 -4.43 -4.52
C PRO A 407 -10.96 -5.85 -5.04
N ASP A 408 -10.02 -6.48 -5.73
CA ASP A 408 -10.18 -7.81 -6.33
C ASP A 408 -10.07 -8.97 -5.31
N ASP A 409 -9.55 -8.66 -4.12
CA ASP A 409 -9.14 -9.60 -3.10
C ASP A 409 -10.22 -9.87 -2.03
N ARG A 410 -11.43 -9.36 -2.29
CA ARG A 410 -12.67 -9.64 -1.59
C ARG A 410 -13.75 -9.97 -2.62
N GLY A 411 -14.79 -10.69 -2.22
CA GLY A 411 -15.92 -11.00 -3.10
C GLY A 411 -16.59 -9.73 -3.65
N PRO A 412 -17.66 -9.85 -4.46
CA PRO A 412 -18.34 -8.69 -5.05
C PRO A 412 -18.69 -7.63 -4.00
N VAL A 413 -18.36 -6.38 -4.29
CA VAL A 413 -18.63 -5.22 -3.43
C VAL A 413 -19.40 -4.14 -4.18
N ASP A 414 -20.19 -3.39 -3.42
CA ASP A 414 -20.97 -2.27 -3.91
C ASP A 414 -20.44 -0.94 -3.37
N LEU A 415 -20.57 0.12 -4.16
CA LEU A 415 -20.26 1.47 -3.72
C LEU A 415 -21.24 1.94 -2.64
N ALA A 416 -20.73 2.73 -1.70
CA ALA A 416 -21.55 3.47 -0.75
C ALA A 416 -22.36 4.57 -1.47
N PRO A 417 -23.51 5.00 -0.91
CA PRO A 417 -24.25 6.15 -1.41
C PRO A 417 -23.36 7.40 -1.53
N GLY A 418 -23.58 8.19 -2.58
CA GLY A 418 -22.77 9.38 -2.91
C GLY A 418 -21.65 9.08 -3.92
N TYR A 419 -21.17 7.85 -4.00
CA TYR A 419 -20.21 7.43 -5.03
C TYR A 419 -20.93 6.79 -6.22
N SER A 420 -20.59 7.22 -7.44
CA SER A 420 -21.28 6.81 -8.66
C SER A 420 -20.39 6.21 -9.75
N SER A 421 -19.07 6.23 -9.55
CA SER A 421 -18.09 5.75 -10.53
C SER A 421 -17.08 4.82 -9.88
N SER A 422 -16.96 3.63 -10.44
CA SER A 422 -15.96 2.65 -10.06
C SER A 422 -15.41 1.92 -11.28
N GLU A 423 -14.26 1.30 -11.08
CA GLU A 423 -13.61 0.42 -12.04
C GLU A 423 -12.99 -0.78 -11.31
N THR A 424 -12.78 -1.89 -12.02
CA THR A 424 -12.06 -3.03 -11.45
C THR A 424 -10.56 -2.72 -11.36
N MET A 425 -9.83 -3.38 -10.47
CA MET A 425 -8.36 -3.22 -10.46
C MET A 425 -7.75 -3.59 -11.81
N ALA A 426 -8.24 -4.65 -12.47
CA ALA A 426 -7.77 -5.05 -13.79
C ALA A 426 -7.97 -3.96 -14.87
N ASP A 427 -9.14 -3.31 -14.90
CA ASP A 427 -9.42 -2.21 -15.83
C ASP A 427 -8.53 -1.00 -15.53
N TRP A 428 -8.37 -0.68 -14.24
CA TRP A 428 -7.49 0.40 -13.81
C TRP A 428 -6.05 0.15 -14.24
N VAL A 429 -5.49 -1.03 -13.98
CA VAL A 429 -4.14 -1.43 -14.41
C VAL A 429 -3.99 -1.37 -15.93
N ALA A 430 -5.01 -1.78 -16.68
CA ALA A 430 -5.00 -1.70 -18.13
C ALA A 430 -5.04 -0.24 -18.65
N SER A 431 -5.62 0.68 -17.88
CA SER A 431 -5.67 2.11 -18.21
C SER A 431 -4.36 2.85 -17.93
N ARG A 432 -3.49 2.29 -17.06
CA ARG A 432 -2.23 2.92 -16.67
C ARG A 432 -1.29 3.04 -17.87
N PRO A 433 -0.50 4.13 -17.97
CA PRO A 433 0.60 4.20 -18.91
C PRO A 433 1.56 3.05 -18.60
N GLN A 434 1.47 1.97 -19.37
CA GLN A 434 2.34 0.82 -19.21
C GLN A 434 3.78 1.28 -19.50
N THR A 435 4.64 1.28 -18.49
CA THR A 435 6.08 1.24 -18.75
C THR A 435 6.32 -0.02 -19.59
N PRO A 436 6.87 0.08 -20.82
CA PRO A 436 7.19 -1.12 -21.57
C PRO A 436 8.00 -2.05 -20.65
N PRO A 437 7.66 -3.34 -20.57
CA PRO A 437 8.37 -4.25 -19.68
C PRO A 437 9.88 -4.06 -19.89
N PRO A 438 10.68 -3.96 -18.81
CA PRO A 438 12.11 -3.72 -18.94
C PRO A 438 12.67 -4.74 -19.90
N ALA A 439 13.23 -4.25 -21.01
CA ALA A 439 13.60 -5.10 -22.12
C ALA A 439 14.56 -6.19 -21.61
N GLY A 440 14.13 -7.45 -21.72
CA GLY A 440 14.79 -8.57 -21.05
C GLY A 440 16.24 -8.75 -21.50
N VAL A 441 17.03 -9.44 -20.68
CA VAL A 441 18.38 -9.89 -21.08
C VAL A 441 18.22 -11.06 -22.04
N GLU A 442 18.45 -10.82 -23.33
CA GLU A 442 18.32 -11.84 -24.36
C GLU A 442 19.61 -12.63 -24.62
N MET A 443 19.48 -13.77 -25.29
CA MET A 443 20.63 -14.52 -25.80
C MET A 443 21.11 -13.98 -27.14
N LEU A 444 22.43 -13.97 -27.31
CA LEU A 444 23.04 -13.77 -28.63
C LEU A 444 22.61 -14.87 -29.61
N THR A 445 22.52 -14.53 -30.90
CA THR A 445 22.14 -15.47 -31.98
C THR A 445 23.17 -15.49 -33.11
N VAL A 446 23.34 -16.63 -33.80
CA VAL A 446 24.32 -16.76 -34.90
C VAL A 446 23.67 -16.44 -36.25
N LYS A 447 24.17 -15.42 -36.97
CA LYS A 447 23.60 -14.97 -38.25
C LYS A 447 24.40 -15.44 -39.46
N GLY A 448 24.08 -16.63 -39.96
CA GLY A 448 24.59 -17.11 -41.26
C GLY A 448 25.95 -17.84 -41.19
N PRO A 449 26.66 -18.01 -42.33
CA PRO A 449 27.81 -18.90 -42.40
C PRO A 449 29.07 -18.27 -41.81
N ALA A 450 29.78 -19.02 -40.96
CA ALA A 450 31.10 -18.61 -40.49
C ALA A 450 32.16 -18.67 -41.60
N LYS A 451 33.13 -17.76 -41.57
CA LYS A 451 34.21 -17.66 -42.57
C LYS A 451 35.55 -17.94 -41.94
N ALA A 452 36.29 -18.89 -42.49
CA ALA A 452 37.67 -19.19 -42.08
C ALA A 452 38.67 -18.52 -43.02
N LYS A 453 39.67 -17.82 -42.45
CA LYS A 453 40.83 -17.24 -43.15
C LYS A 453 42.09 -17.43 -42.31
N GLY A 454 43.06 -18.19 -42.82
CA GLY A 454 44.29 -18.50 -42.09
C GLY A 454 44.00 -19.25 -40.77
N LYS A 455 44.46 -18.70 -39.65
CA LYS A 455 44.25 -19.26 -38.29
C LYS A 455 42.96 -18.75 -37.62
N LYS A 456 42.19 -17.87 -38.27
CA LYS A 456 41.01 -17.21 -37.67
C LYS A 456 39.71 -17.73 -38.29
N LEU A 457 38.70 -17.94 -37.45
CA LEU A 457 37.31 -18.20 -37.81
C LEU A 457 36.46 -17.00 -37.39
N ARG A 458 35.72 -16.40 -38.32
CA ARG A 458 34.77 -15.32 -38.02
C ARG A 458 33.36 -15.88 -37.96
N VAL A 459 32.72 -15.77 -36.79
CA VAL A 459 31.33 -16.16 -36.57
C VAL A 459 30.50 -14.87 -36.40
N PRO A 460 29.52 -14.61 -37.29
CA PRO A 460 28.59 -13.49 -37.13
C PRO A 460 27.60 -13.80 -35.99
N VAL A 461 27.54 -12.91 -35.01
CA VAL A 461 26.67 -13.02 -33.83
C VAL A 461 25.90 -11.70 -33.65
N SER A 462 24.61 -11.78 -33.39
CA SER A 462 23.72 -10.62 -33.26
C SER A 462 22.94 -10.62 -31.95
N CYS A 463 22.66 -9.43 -31.44
CA CYS A 463 21.66 -9.19 -30.41
C CYS A 463 20.34 -8.73 -31.06
N ALA A 464 19.18 -9.05 -30.48
CA ALA A 464 17.91 -8.55 -30.99
C ALA A 464 17.80 -7.03 -30.78
N ALA A 465 16.99 -6.36 -31.61
CA ALA A 465 16.86 -4.90 -31.57
C ALA A 465 15.95 -4.41 -30.42
N ASP A 466 15.06 -5.28 -29.97
CA ASP A 466 14.09 -5.11 -28.89
C ASP A 466 14.60 -5.62 -27.53
N ALA A 467 15.82 -6.18 -27.48
CA ALA A 467 16.46 -6.60 -26.24
C ALA A 467 17.00 -5.38 -25.44
N GLY A 468 16.87 -5.39 -24.11
CA GLY A 468 17.44 -4.33 -23.28
C GLY A 468 18.94 -4.50 -23.10
N SER A 469 19.39 -5.75 -23.10
CA SER A 469 20.80 -6.13 -23.28
C SER A 469 20.88 -7.58 -23.75
N CYS A 470 22.04 -8.01 -24.26
CA CYS A 470 22.31 -9.43 -24.49
C CYS A 470 23.33 -9.96 -23.50
N ALA A 471 23.08 -11.16 -22.96
CA ALA A 471 23.98 -11.82 -22.02
C ALA A 471 25.36 -12.09 -22.65
N ALA A 472 26.42 -11.75 -21.90
CA ALA A 472 27.78 -12.10 -22.28
C ALA A 472 27.90 -13.62 -22.48
N SER A 473 28.20 -14.04 -23.70
CA SER A 473 28.13 -15.45 -24.09
C SER A 473 29.50 -16.05 -24.35
N ARG A 474 29.65 -17.32 -24.02
CA ARG A 474 30.74 -18.17 -24.51
C ARG A 474 30.31 -18.82 -25.82
N ILE A 475 31.16 -18.68 -26.84
CA ILE A 475 30.99 -19.30 -28.15
C ILE A 475 31.86 -20.55 -28.23
N ILE A 476 31.26 -21.70 -28.55
CA ILE A 476 31.96 -22.95 -28.83
C ILE A 476 31.57 -23.41 -30.23
N VAL A 477 32.55 -23.59 -31.11
CA VAL A 477 32.33 -24.11 -32.47
C VAL A 477 32.84 -25.54 -32.53
N GLN A 478 31.97 -26.50 -32.84
CA GLN A 478 32.29 -27.92 -32.93
C GLN A 478 32.00 -28.48 -34.33
N GLU A 479 32.72 -29.54 -34.72
CA GLU A 479 32.42 -30.24 -35.97
C GLU A 479 31.06 -30.96 -35.88
N TYR A 480 30.19 -30.74 -36.87
CA TYR A 480 28.91 -31.44 -36.94
C TYR A 480 29.06 -32.77 -37.69
N ARG A 481 28.69 -33.89 -37.04
CA ARG A 481 28.69 -35.22 -37.65
C ARG A 481 27.26 -35.76 -37.74
N LYS A 482 26.79 -36.00 -38.97
CA LYS A 482 25.45 -36.54 -39.23
C LYS A 482 25.31 -37.89 -38.51
N GLY A 483 24.24 -38.06 -37.72
CA GLY A 483 23.97 -39.30 -36.98
C GLY A 483 24.66 -39.42 -35.60
N LYS A 484 25.36 -38.39 -35.13
CA LYS A 484 25.88 -38.29 -33.75
C LYS A 484 25.11 -37.23 -32.95
N LYS A 485 25.15 -37.33 -31.62
CA LYS A 485 24.52 -36.35 -30.71
C LYS A 485 25.14 -34.95 -30.92
N SER A 486 24.32 -33.91 -30.79
CA SER A 486 24.77 -32.51 -30.86
C SER A 486 25.91 -32.25 -29.88
N GLY A 487 26.91 -31.47 -30.28
CA GLY A 487 28.05 -31.15 -29.40
C GLY A 487 29.02 -32.30 -29.12
N SER A 488 28.85 -33.49 -29.72
CA SER A 488 29.77 -34.62 -29.53
C SER A 488 30.99 -34.61 -30.46
N GLY A 489 31.09 -33.59 -31.33
CA GLY A 489 32.19 -33.43 -32.28
C GLY A 489 33.42 -32.73 -31.66
N PRO A 490 34.60 -32.86 -32.27
CA PRO A 490 35.78 -32.12 -31.82
C PRO A 490 35.53 -30.61 -31.89
N VAL A 491 35.88 -29.90 -30.81
CA VAL A 491 35.92 -28.44 -30.77
C VAL A 491 36.89 -27.94 -31.83
N LEU A 492 36.47 -26.95 -32.61
CA LEU A 492 37.23 -26.32 -33.68
C LEU A 492 37.81 -24.97 -33.23
N ALA A 493 37.02 -24.19 -32.49
CA ALA A 493 37.39 -22.90 -31.92
C ALA A 493 36.44 -22.55 -30.75
N MET A 494 36.90 -21.71 -29.81
CA MET A 494 36.06 -21.19 -28.72
C MET A 494 36.53 -19.80 -28.26
N LYS A 495 35.64 -19.00 -27.68
CA LYS A 495 35.92 -17.69 -27.05
C LYS A 495 34.85 -17.40 -25.99
N GLY A 496 35.26 -16.95 -24.80
CA GLY A 496 34.35 -16.50 -23.74
C GLY A 496 34.16 -14.98 -23.73
N GLY A 497 33.16 -14.49 -22.98
CA GLY A 497 32.96 -13.06 -22.73
C GLY A 497 32.62 -12.25 -23.97
N VAL A 498 31.84 -12.81 -24.90
CA VAL A 498 31.40 -12.09 -26.10
C VAL A 498 30.15 -11.31 -25.77
N THR A 499 30.20 -10.00 -26.00
CA THR A 499 29.07 -9.06 -25.91
C THR A 499 28.81 -8.45 -27.29
N VAL A 500 27.54 -8.15 -27.57
CA VAL A 500 27.09 -7.42 -28.76
C VAL A 500 25.95 -6.53 -28.31
N ASP A 501 25.99 -5.26 -28.68
CA ASP A 501 24.97 -4.29 -28.31
C ASP A 501 23.62 -4.62 -28.99
N PRO A 502 22.47 -4.27 -28.38
CA PRO A 502 21.15 -4.45 -29.00
C PRO A 502 21.07 -3.89 -30.42
N GLY A 503 20.45 -4.66 -31.32
CA GLY A 503 20.32 -4.32 -32.74
C GLY A 503 21.59 -4.51 -33.59
N GLU A 504 22.75 -4.76 -32.99
CA GLU A 504 24.02 -4.89 -33.70
C GLU A 504 24.38 -6.34 -34.07
N THR A 505 25.30 -6.48 -35.04
CA THR A 505 25.88 -7.77 -35.44
C THR A 505 27.40 -7.70 -35.50
N ASP A 506 28.09 -8.39 -34.60
CA ASP A 506 29.55 -8.47 -34.61
C ASP A 506 30.06 -9.75 -35.32
N LYS A 507 31.23 -9.66 -35.95
CA LYS A 507 31.94 -10.77 -36.60
C LYS A 507 33.06 -11.26 -35.68
N VAL A 508 32.66 -11.97 -34.63
CA VAL A 508 33.55 -12.48 -33.59
C VAL A 508 34.66 -13.36 -34.17
N SER A 509 35.90 -12.98 -33.92
CA SER A 509 37.09 -13.69 -34.38
C SER A 509 37.56 -14.72 -33.35
N LEU A 510 37.49 -16.01 -33.71
CA LEU A 510 37.95 -17.15 -32.92
C LEU A 510 39.23 -17.76 -33.50
N HIS A 511 40.09 -18.35 -32.66
CA HIS A 511 41.29 -19.05 -33.13
C HIS A 511 40.98 -20.52 -33.45
N LEU A 512 41.32 -20.95 -34.67
CA LEU A 512 41.16 -22.35 -35.09
C LEU A 512 42.27 -23.23 -34.51
N ASN A 513 41.90 -24.33 -33.87
CA ASN A 513 42.88 -25.29 -33.40
C ASN A 513 43.57 -26.05 -34.57
N GLY A 514 44.67 -26.75 -34.27
CA GLY A 514 45.47 -27.45 -35.29
C GLY A 514 44.69 -28.51 -36.08
N LYS A 515 43.76 -29.23 -35.44
CA LYS A 515 42.93 -30.26 -36.08
C LYS A 515 41.91 -29.64 -37.04
N ALA A 516 41.25 -28.56 -36.64
CA ALA A 516 40.33 -27.79 -37.46
C ALA A 516 41.02 -27.20 -38.70
N ARG A 517 42.25 -26.69 -38.53
CA ARG A 517 43.08 -26.18 -39.64
C ARG A 517 43.40 -27.28 -40.67
N LYS A 518 43.78 -28.48 -40.21
CA LYS A 518 44.03 -29.62 -41.09
C LYS A 518 42.76 -30.07 -41.83
N ALA A 519 41.61 -30.12 -41.15
CA ALA A 519 40.34 -30.51 -41.75
C ALA A 519 39.89 -29.55 -42.87
N LEU A 520 40.08 -28.23 -42.68
CA LEU A 520 39.79 -27.19 -43.68
C LEU A 520 40.85 -27.11 -44.80
N ASN A 521 41.98 -27.82 -44.67
CA ASN A 521 43.08 -27.86 -45.65
C ASN A 521 43.09 -29.13 -46.53
N ARG A 522 42.21 -30.11 -46.29
CA ARG A 522 42.10 -31.29 -47.18
C ARG A 522 41.64 -30.86 -48.59
N LYS A 523 42.33 -31.35 -49.63
CA LYS A 523 42.01 -31.13 -51.05
C LYS A 523 40.53 -31.48 -51.29
N GLY A 524 39.74 -30.54 -51.82
CA GLY A 524 38.31 -30.71 -52.15
C GLY A 524 37.31 -30.19 -51.11
N SER A 525 37.69 -30.00 -49.85
CA SER A 525 36.77 -29.59 -48.77
C SER A 525 36.60 -28.06 -48.69
N LYS A 526 35.75 -27.47 -49.54
CA LYS A 526 35.46 -26.02 -49.50
C LYS A 526 34.53 -25.60 -48.35
N LYS A 527 33.88 -26.55 -47.66
CA LYS A 527 32.88 -26.30 -46.61
C LYS A 527 33.00 -27.37 -45.52
N LEU A 528 32.99 -26.97 -44.26
CA LEU A 528 32.89 -27.86 -43.10
C LEU A 528 31.54 -27.61 -42.40
N ARG A 529 30.81 -28.68 -42.03
CA ARG A 529 29.59 -28.54 -41.22
C ARG A 529 30.01 -28.41 -39.76
N ALA A 530 29.43 -27.45 -39.06
CA ALA A 530 29.74 -27.19 -37.66
C ALA A 530 28.46 -26.83 -36.90
N GLU A 531 28.53 -26.97 -35.59
CA GLU A 531 27.54 -26.44 -34.65
C GLU A 531 28.22 -25.33 -33.85
N VAL A 532 27.49 -24.25 -33.60
CA VAL A 532 27.90 -23.18 -32.69
C VAL A 532 26.99 -23.24 -31.48
N THR A 533 27.58 -23.47 -30.32
CA THR A 533 26.92 -23.31 -29.04
C THR A 533 27.22 -21.93 -28.49
N LEU A 534 26.19 -21.19 -28.10
CA LEU A 534 26.27 -19.96 -27.33
C LEU A 534 25.73 -20.27 -25.94
N SER A 535 26.52 -20.04 -24.90
CA SER A 535 26.11 -20.27 -23.50
C SER A 535 26.38 -19.03 -22.66
N GLY A 536 25.39 -18.54 -21.93
CA GLY A 536 25.47 -17.38 -21.04
C GLY A 536 24.47 -17.47 -19.89
N THR A 537 24.35 -16.41 -19.10
CA THR A 537 23.39 -16.34 -17.98
C THR A 537 21.94 -16.42 -18.44
N ALA A 538 21.63 -16.00 -19.66
CA ALA A 538 20.32 -16.11 -20.29
C ALA A 538 20.02 -17.51 -20.90
N GLY A 539 20.91 -18.50 -20.75
CA GLY A 539 20.72 -19.87 -21.22
C GLY A 539 21.73 -20.36 -22.25
N GLU A 540 21.38 -21.42 -22.97
CA GLU A 540 22.21 -22.02 -24.03
C GLU A 540 21.43 -22.17 -25.34
N SER A 541 22.05 -21.80 -26.48
CA SER A 541 21.52 -22.07 -27.81
C SER A 541 22.54 -22.78 -28.71
N VAL A 542 22.04 -23.65 -29.60
CA VAL A 542 22.87 -24.39 -30.54
C VAL A 542 22.40 -24.15 -31.97
N THR A 543 23.29 -23.61 -32.82
CA THR A 543 22.99 -23.31 -34.23
C THR A 543 23.89 -24.11 -35.17
N LYS A 544 23.28 -24.86 -36.09
CA LYS A 544 24.01 -25.58 -37.16
C LYS A 544 24.40 -24.62 -38.27
N ILE A 545 25.70 -24.58 -38.60
CA ILE A 545 26.25 -23.68 -39.63
C ILE A 545 27.16 -24.41 -40.64
N LYS A 546 27.52 -23.68 -41.71
CA LYS A 546 28.57 -24.08 -42.66
C LYS A 546 29.75 -23.12 -42.55
N ILE A 547 30.94 -23.65 -42.26
CA ILE A 547 32.19 -22.89 -42.29
C ILE A 547 32.70 -22.85 -43.72
N LYS A 548 32.79 -21.66 -44.32
CA LYS A 548 33.35 -21.44 -45.66
C LYS A 548 34.79 -20.95 -45.56
N ARG A 549 35.70 -21.54 -46.32
CA ARG A 549 37.08 -21.02 -46.45
C ARG A 549 37.12 -19.84 -47.42
N SER A 550 37.80 -18.76 -47.03
CA SER A 550 38.10 -17.61 -47.90
C SER A 550 39.61 -17.54 -48.20
N GLY A 551 39.98 -17.69 -49.47
CA GLY A 551 41.37 -17.60 -49.98
C GLY A 551 41.97 -18.92 -50.49
N LYS A 552 42.74 -18.84 -51.61
CA LYS A 552 43.55 -19.94 -52.15
C LYS A 552 44.63 -20.31 -51.11
N GLY A 553 44.81 -21.62 -50.86
CA GLY A 553 45.91 -22.09 -50.02
C GLY A 553 47.25 -21.70 -50.63
N LYS A 554 48.13 -21.12 -49.82
CA LYS A 554 49.56 -21.27 -50.05
C LYS A 554 49.96 -22.62 -49.50
#